data_AF-A0A3D3G2Y8-F1
#
_entry.id   AF-A0A3D3G2Y8-F1
#
_cell.length_a   1.000
_cell.length_b   1.000
_cell.length_c   1.000
_cell.angle_alpha   90.00
_cell.angle_beta   90.00
_cell.angle_gamma   90.00
#
_symmetry.space_group_name_H-M   'P 1'
#
loop_
_entity.id
_entity.type
_entity.pdbx_description
1 polymer ?
#
loop_
_entity_poly.entity_id
_entity_poly.type
_entity_poly.pdbx_seq_one_letter_code
_entity_poly.pdbx_strand_id
1 'polypeptide(L)' 'MAKQLPKQILLNAFDMNSAGHINHGLWTHPRDQSHRFNELNYWTDLAKTLEQGLFDGLFLADITGVYDVYQNGIELT' A
#
# COMPACT_ATOMS: atom_id res chain seq x y z
N MET A 1 -29.05 10.55 31.38
CA MET A 1 -27.66 10.36 30.87
C MET A 1 -27.73 10.18 29.37
N ALA A 2 -26.93 10.92 28.60
CA ALA A 2 -26.88 10.76 27.15
C ALA A 2 -26.23 9.41 26.79
N LYS A 3 -26.85 8.65 25.89
CA LYS A 3 -26.31 7.38 25.39
C LYS A 3 -25.09 7.68 24.51
N GLN A 4 -23.92 7.17 24.89
CA GLN A 4 -22.73 7.33 24.07
C GLN A 4 -22.83 6.43 22.84
N LEU A 5 -22.70 7.03 21.64
CA LEU A 5 -22.67 6.28 20.40
C LEU A 5 -21.39 5.42 20.32
N PRO A 6 -21.46 4.22 19.73
CA PRO A 6 -20.28 3.40 19.52
C PRO A 6 -19.30 4.12 18.58
N LYS A 7 -18.01 4.11 18.94
CA LYS A 7 -16.95 4.68 18.12
C LYS A 7 -16.78 3.83 16.85
N GLN A 8 -16.66 4.49 15.71
CA GLN A 8 -16.35 3.83 14.44
C GLN A 8 -14.87 3.41 14.43
N ILE A 9 -14.58 2.28 13.78
CA ILE A 9 -13.21 1.88 13.48
C ILE A 9 -12.76 2.66 12.25
N LEU A 10 -11.57 3.26 12.33
CA LEU A 10 -10.96 3.92 11.18
C LEU A 10 -10.24 2.88 10.31
N LEU A 11 -10.50 2.89 9.01
CA LEU A 11 -9.92 1.97 8.04
C LEU A 11 -9.03 2.74 7.07
N ASN A 12 -7.73 2.47 7.12
CA ASN A 12 -6.76 2.99 6.17
C ASN A 12 -6.25 1.86 5.27
N ALA A 13 -6.16 2.13 3.96
CA ALA A 13 -5.41 1.29 3.05
C ALA A 13 -3.91 1.58 3.24
N PHE A 14 -3.09 0.54 3.35
CA PHE A 14 -1.67 0.69 3.60
C PHE A 14 -0.86 0.29 2.37
N ASP A 15 -0.16 1.25 1.78
CA ASP A 15 0.53 1.08 0.52
C ASP A 15 1.88 1.84 0.50
N MET A 16 2.66 1.65 -0.55
CA MET A 16 3.98 2.27 -0.74
C MET A 16 4.22 2.52 -2.22
N ASN A 17 4.90 3.61 -2.57
CA ASN A 17 5.26 3.91 -3.95
C ASN A 17 6.41 3.03 -4.46
N SER A 18 6.18 1.72 -4.53
CA SER A 18 7.13 0.69 -4.94
C SER A 18 6.40 -0.52 -5.53
N ALA A 19 7.12 -1.39 -6.24
CA ALA A 19 6.54 -2.63 -6.75
C ALA A 19 6.32 -3.70 -5.66
N GLY A 20 6.99 -3.56 -4.51
CA GLY A 20 6.94 -4.51 -3.41
C GLY A 20 6.96 -3.79 -2.06
N HIS A 21 5.94 -4.04 -1.25
CA HIS A 21 5.78 -3.43 0.08
C HIS A 21 5.96 -4.47 1.20
N ILE A 22 4.94 -5.30 1.47
CA ILE A 22 4.98 -6.30 2.56
C ILE A 22 5.10 -7.73 2.02
N ASN A 23 4.32 -8.06 0.99
CA ASN A 23 4.20 -9.42 0.46
C ASN A 23 5.22 -9.64 -0.67
N HIS A 24 6.47 -9.93 -0.28
CA HIS A 24 7.58 -10.11 -1.21
C HIS A 24 7.31 -11.24 -2.22
N GLY A 25 7.54 -10.96 -3.51
CA GLY A 25 7.33 -11.89 -4.62
C GLY A 25 5.91 -11.92 -5.19
N LEU A 26 4.90 -11.37 -4.50
CA LEU A 26 3.50 -11.44 -4.94
C LEU A 26 3.22 -10.59 -6.18
N TRP A 27 4.09 -9.63 -6.50
CA TRP A 27 4.06 -8.85 -7.75
C TRP A 27 4.07 -9.71 -9.02
N THR A 28 4.53 -10.96 -8.92
CA THR A 28 4.53 -11.93 -10.03
C THR A 28 3.17 -12.61 -10.25
N HIS A 29 2.24 -12.49 -9.32
CA HIS A 29 0.92 -13.11 -9.43
C HIS A 29 0.15 -12.47 -10.61
N PRO A 30 -0.52 -13.24 -11.49
CA PRO A 30 -1.19 -12.70 -12.70
C PRO A 30 -2.29 -11.66 -12.46
N ARG A 31 -2.73 -11.50 -11.20
CA ARG A 31 -3.75 -10.52 -10.78
C ARG A 31 -3.15 -9.32 -10.07
N ASP A 32 -1.87 -9.37 -9.75
CA ASP A 32 -1.19 -8.28 -9.07
C ASP A 32 -0.95 -7.13 -10.06
N GLN A 33 -1.05 -5.90 -9.57
CA GLN A 33 -0.90 -4.69 -10.37
C GLN A 33 0.18 -3.75 -9.78
N SER A 34 0.91 -4.18 -8.75
CA SER A 34 1.89 -3.36 -8.03
C SER A 34 3.06 -2.92 -8.91
N HIS A 35 3.34 -3.65 -10.00
CA HIS A 35 4.31 -3.22 -11.02
C HIS A 35 3.98 -1.87 -11.68
N ARG A 36 2.73 -1.39 -11.55
CA ARG A 36 2.24 -0.12 -12.10
C ARG A 36 2.37 1.06 -11.12
N PHE A 37 3.09 0.90 -10.01
CA PHE A 37 3.26 1.94 -8.98
C PHE A 37 3.77 3.29 -9.55
N ASN A 38 4.48 3.27 -10.68
CA ASN A 38 4.98 4.46 -11.36
C ASN A 38 3.97 5.10 -12.34
N GLU A 39 2.74 4.57 -12.44
CA GLU A 39 1.67 5.10 -13.28
C GLU A 39 0.68 5.91 -12.44
N LEU A 40 0.36 7.13 -12.86
CA LEU A 40 -0.59 7.98 -12.12
C LEU A 40 -2.01 7.37 -12.04
N ASN A 41 -2.44 6.67 -13.10
CA ASN A 41 -3.76 6.07 -13.16
C ASN A 41 -3.96 5.00 -12.08
N TYR A 42 -2.93 4.21 -11.77
CA TYR A 42 -2.92 3.22 -10.68
C TYR A 42 -3.37 3.86 -9.36
N TRP A 43 -2.74 4.98 -8.98
CA TRP A 43 -3.08 5.71 -7.77
C TRP A 43 -4.47 6.34 -7.82
N THR A 44 -4.86 6.93 -8.95
CA THR A 44 -6.20 7.55 -9.06
C THR A 44 -7.33 6.51 -9.03
N ASP A 45 -7.11 5.30 -9.55
CA ASP A 45 -8.10 4.24 -9.55
C ASP A 45 -8.18 3.55 -8.17
N LEU A 46 -7.05 3.43 -7.47
CA LEU A 46 -7.03 3.03 -6.06
C LEU A 46 -7.82 4.03 -5.21
N ALA A 47 -7.55 5.33 -5.33
CA ALA A 47 -8.25 6.38 -4.57
C ALA A 47 -9.78 6.30 -4.77
N LYS A 48 -10.26 6.21 -6.01
CA LYS A 48 -11.70 6.03 -6.31
C LYS A 48 -12.28 4.78 -5.64
N THR A 49 -11.53 3.67 -5.65
CA THR A 49 -11.96 2.41 -5.01
C THR A 49 -12.09 2.56 -3.50
N LEU A 50 -11.12 3.23 -2.86
CA LEU A 50 -11.12 3.48 -1.42
C LEU A 50 -12.26 4.43 -1.00
N GLU A 51 -12.50 5.50 -1.77
CA GLU A 51 -13.62 6.42 -1.54
C GLU A 51 -14.98 5.70 -1.66
N GLN A 52 -15.15 4.83 -2.66
CA GLN A 52 -16.34 3.98 -2.79
C GLN A 52 -16.51 3.02 -1.61
N GLY A 53 -15.41 2.53 -1.05
CA GLY A 53 -15.36 1.65 0.11
C GLY A 53 -15.49 2.34 1.47
N LEU A 54 -15.65 3.68 1.50
CA LEU A 54 -15.71 4.49 2.72
C LEU A 54 -14.47 4.36 3.62
N PHE A 55 -13.30 4.15 3.03
CA PHE A 55 -12.02 4.19 3.76
C PHE A 55 -11.75 5.62 4.26
N ASP A 56 -11.15 5.72 5.44
CA ASP A 56 -10.77 7.00 6.06
C ASP A 56 -9.50 7.60 5.45
N GLY A 57 -8.65 6.76 4.86
CA GLY A 57 -7.41 7.23 4.26
C GLY A 57 -6.62 6.19 3.49
N LEU A 58 -5.70 6.71 2.67
CA LEU A 58 -4.60 5.98 2.08
C LEU A 58 -3.32 6.37 2.85
N PHE A 59 -2.73 5.41 3.55
CA PHE A 59 -1.48 5.58 4.27
C PHE A 59 -0.33 5.11 3.37
N LEU A 60 0.54 6.05 2.99
CA LEU A 60 1.71 5.78 2.15
C LEU A 60 2.97 5.66 3.01
N ALA A 61 3.57 4.47 3.02
CA ALA A 61 4.92 4.26 3.56
C ALA A 61 5.97 4.84 2.60
N ASP A 62 7.19 5.06 3.12
CA ASP A 62 8.33 5.46 2.31
C ASP A 62 9.66 5.06 2.98
N ILE A 63 10.70 4.90 2.16
CA ILE A 63 12.09 4.78 2.58
C ILE A 63 12.98 5.59 1.62
N THR A 64 14.06 6.16 2.13
CA THR A 64 15.08 6.82 1.29
C THR A 64 16.30 5.93 1.03
N GLY A 65 16.31 4.71 1.58
CA GLY A 65 17.39 3.73 1.48
C GLY A 65 16.98 2.46 0.73
N VAL A 66 17.81 1.44 0.83
CA VAL A 66 17.62 0.11 0.21
C VAL A 66 17.83 -0.99 1.26
N TYR A 67 17.27 -2.17 0.99
CA TYR A 67 17.46 -3.35 1.84
C TYR A 67 18.74 -4.11 1.42
N ASP A 68 19.89 -3.77 2.01
CA ASP A 68 21.23 -4.23 1.61
C ASP A 68 21.93 -5.21 2.58
N VAL A 69 21.30 -5.51 3.72
CA VAL A 69 21.88 -6.35 4.78
C VAL A 69 22.01 -7.81 4.34
N TYR A 70 20.97 -8.36 3.71
CA TYR A 70 21.00 -9.75 3.26
C TYR A 70 22.00 -9.91 2.13
N GLN A 71 22.93 -10.87 2.26
CA GLN A 71 24.04 -11.10 1.32
C GLN A 71 24.97 -9.88 1.09
N ASN A 72 24.91 -8.86 1.95
CA ASN A 72 25.77 -7.68 1.89
C ASN A 72 25.78 -6.99 0.51
N GLY A 73 24.59 -6.82 -0.07
CA GLY A 73 24.43 -6.25 -1.40
C GLY A 73 22.98 -5.92 -1.71
N ILE A 74 22.78 -5.18 -2.81
CA ILE A 74 21.46 -4.77 -3.31
C ILE A 74 20.99 -5.62 -4.49
N GLU A 75 21.83 -6.54 -4.95
CA GLU A 75 21.55 -7.39 -6.09
C GLU A 75 20.52 -8.46 -5.72
N LEU A 76 19.62 -8.75 -6.66
CA LEU A 76 18.52 -9.71 -6.50
C LEU A 76 18.89 -11.12 -7.02
N THR A 77 20.18 -11.40 -7.21
CA THR A 77 20.72 -12.64 -7.81
C THR A 77 21.92 -13.19 -7.08
#